data_AF-A0A5E4JXE2-F1
#
_entry.id   AF-A0A5E4JXE2-F1
#
_cell.length_a   1.000
_cell.length_b   1.000
_cell.length_c   1.000
_cell.angle_alpha   90.00
_cell.angle_beta   90.00
_cell.angle_gamma   90.00
#
_symmetry.space_group_name_H-M   'P 1'
#
loop_
_entity.id
_entity.type
_entity.pdbx_description
1 polymer ?
#
loop_
_entity_poly.entity_id
_entity_poly.type
_entity_poly.pdbx_seq_one_letter_code
_entity_poly.pdbx_strand_id
1 'polypeptide(L)'
;MNYGFGFGPKSTKQIRRETVERNRQQGRAGEEQVKTQYALRGYEMERTGRGSDFRARKRDWLTGRVTESKLVEVKTGNAKTSKLQERTKRKQSNYKVERVRPLFF
;
A
#
# COMPACT_ATOMS: atom_id res chain seq x y z
N MET A 1 12.00 44.99 8.92
CA MET A 1 11.88 43.75 8.13
C MET A 1 12.91 42.76 8.64
N ASN A 2 12.48 41.72 9.36
CA ASN A 2 13.37 40.65 9.86
C ASN A 2 13.06 39.37 9.08
N TYR A 3 13.81 39.11 8.02
CA TYR A 3 13.81 37.80 7.36
C TYR A 3 14.86 36.91 8.04
N GLY A 4 14.55 36.46 9.24
CA GLY A 4 15.32 35.42 9.92
C GLY A 4 15.02 34.06 9.28
N PHE A 5 15.73 33.73 8.20
CA PHE A 5 15.76 32.37 7.69
C PHE A 5 16.44 31.46 8.73
N GLY A 6 15.64 30.67 9.44
CA GLY A 6 16.12 29.69 10.41
C GLY A 6 16.83 28.51 9.74
N PHE A 7 18.12 28.68 9.42
CA PHE A 7 19.02 27.64 8.92
C PHE A 7 19.86 27.03 10.05
N GLY A 8 19.21 26.50 11.09
CA GLY A 8 19.86 25.56 12.02
C GLY A 8 19.75 24.13 11.46
N PRO A 9 20.71 23.21 11.74
CA PRO A 9 20.58 21.81 11.37
C PRO A 9 19.29 21.24 11.97
N LYS A 10 18.51 20.50 11.17
CA LYS A 10 17.26 19.89 11.64
C LYS A 10 17.54 18.98 12.84
N SER A 11 16.70 19.08 13.87
CA SER A 11 16.77 18.17 15.01
C SER A 11 16.48 16.72 14.58
N THR A 12 17.04 15.75 15.31
CA THR A 12 16.79 14.32 15.10
C THR A 12 15.30 13.98 15.12
N LYS A 13 14.52 14.68 15.95
CA LYS A 13 13.06 14.56 16.03
C LYS A 13 12.36 15.03 14.76
N GLN A 14 12.78 16.15 14.19
CA GLN A 14 12.26 16.66 12.92
C GLN A 14 12.59 15.71 11.76
N ILE A 15 13.84 15.25 11.66
CA ILE A 15 14.28 14.28 10.64
C ILE A 15 13.45 12.99 10.73
N ARG A 16 13.25 12.47 11.95
CA ARG A 16 12.43 11.27 12.17
C ARG A 16 10.98 11.47 11.74
N ARG A 17 10.40 12.61 12.07
CA ARG A 17 9.02 12.95 11.68
C ARG A 17 8.88 13.01 10.17
N GLU A 18 9.76 13.75 9.50
CA GLU A 18 9.78 13.87 8.04
C GLU A 18 9.95 12.51 7.35
N THR A 19 10.84 11.66 7.88
CA THR A 19 11.04 10.29 7.38
C THR A 19 9.78 9.46 7.51
N VAL A 20 9.07 9.53 8.65
CA VAL A 20 7.81 8.80 8.86
C VAL A 20 6.72 9.32 7.94
N GLU A 21 6.59 10.63 7.77
CA GLU A 21 5.62 11.25 6.87
C GLU A 21 5.89 10.85 5.41
N ARG A 22 7.15 10.90 4.97
CA ARG A 22 7.57 10.46 3.64
C ARG A 22 7.28 8.97 3.40
N ASN A 23 7.59 8.11 4.37
CA ASN A 23 7.29 6.67 4.27
C ASN A 23 5.78 6.41 4.18
N ARG A 24 4.96 7.19 4.89
CA ARG A 24 3.49 7.10 4.80
C ARG A 24 2.97 7.55 3.44
N GLN A 25 3.50 8.65 2.91
CA GLN A 25 3.18 9.13 1.55
C GLN A 25 3.56 8.07 0.51
N GLN A 26 4.78 7.53 0.60
CA GLN A 26 5.23 6.44 -0.27
C GLN A 26 4.30 5.22 -0.22
N GLY A 27 3.90 4.81 0.99
CA GLY A 27 2.95 3.71 1.18
C GLY A 27 1.60 3.99 0.50
N ARG A 28 1.04 5.18 0.71
CA ARG A 28 -0.25 5.59 0.09
C ARG A 28 -0.17 5.62 -1.44
N ALA A 29 0.89 6.19 -2.00
CA ALA A 29 1.10 6.22 -3.45
C ALA A 29 1.24 4.79 -4.02
N GLY A 30 1.92 3.90 -3.31
CA GLY A 30 2.01 2.49 -3.69
C GLY A 30 0.65 1.78 -3.67
N GLU A 31 -0.15 2.00 -2.63
CA GLU A 31 -1.52 1.47 -2.53
C GLU A 31 -2.41 1.96 -3.68
N GLU A 32 -2.35 3.26 -3.99
CA GLU A 32 -3.11 3.87 -5.08
C GLU A 32 -2.69 3.34 -6.46
N GLN A 33 -1.39 3.18 -6.68
CA GLN A 33 -0.84 2.58 -7.90
C GLN A 33 -1.36 1.14 -8.07
N VAL A 34 -1.32 0.32 -7.01
CA VAL A 34 -1.83 -1.06 -7.07
C VAL A 34 -3.33 -1.08 -7.29
N LYS A 35 -4.10 -0.24 -6.59
CA LYS A 35 -5.55 -0.12 -6.77
C LYS A 35 -5.90 0.21 -8.22
N THR A 36 -5.20 1.17 -8.82
CA THR A 36 -5.40 1.59 -10.21
C THR A 36 -5.07 0.46 -11.18
N GLN A 37 -3.93 -0.23 -11.00
CA GLN A 37 -3.56 -1.37 -11.84
C GLN A 37 -4.58 -2.50 -11.79
N TYR A 38 -5.11 -2.80 -10.61
CA TYR A 38 -6.14 -3.83 -10.46
C TYR A 38 -7.48 -3.40 -11.06
N ALA A 39 -7.88 -2.13 -10.87
CA ALA A 39 -9.08 -1.57 -11.48
C ALA A 39 -9.01 -1.66 -13.03
N LEU A 40 -7.88 -1.30 -13.63
CA LEU A 40 -7.64 -1.42 -15.08
C LEU A 40 -7.69 -2.88 -15.59
N ARG A 41 -7.43 -3.85 -14.71
CA ARG A 41 -7.56 -5.29 -15.03
C ARG A 41 -8.96 -5.85 -14.77
N GLY A 42 -9.91 -4.98 -14.40
CA GLY A 42 -11.30 -5.33 -14.12
C GLY A 42 -11.56 -5.87 -12.72
N TYR A 43 -10.69 -5.58 -11.75
CA TYR A 43 -10.93 -5.96 -10.35
C TYR A 43 -11.56 -4.83 -9.55
N GLU A 44 -12.56 -5.17 -8.76
CA GLU A 44 -13.06 -4.37 -7.64
C GLU A 44 -12.11 -4.52 -6.44
N MET A 45 -11.60 -3.40 -5.94
CA MET A 45 -10.65 -3.37 -4.81
C MET A 45 -11.32 -2.83 -3.56
N GLU A 46 -11.48 -3.69 -2.54
CA GLU A 46 -12.05 -3.34 -1.24
C GLU A 46 -10.95 -3.32 -0.18
N ARG A 47 -10.87 -2.29 0.67
CA ARG A 47 -9.90 -2.27 1.78
C ARG A 47 -10.24 -3.33 2.81
N THR A 48 -9.23 -4.05 3.28
CA THR A 48 -9.40 -4.99 4.39
C THR A 48 -8.93 -4.38 5.71
N GLY A 49 -9.50 -4.83 6.83
CA GLY A 49 -9.12 -4.31 8.15
C GLY A 49 -7.86 -4.93 8.75
N ARG A 50 -7.60 -6.22 8.50
CA ARG A 50 -6.48 -6.95 9.12
C ARG A 50 -5.88 -8.00 8.19
N GLY A 51 -4.54 -8.07 8.17
CA GLY A 51 -3.78 -9.15 7.54
C GLY A 51 -3.48 -8.96 6.05
N SER A 52 -4.17 -8.05 5.37
CA SER A 52 -3.91 -7.58 4.01
C SER A 52 -4.32 -6.10 3.92
N ASP A 53 -3.98 -5.44 2.83
CA ASP A 53 -4.45 -4.06 2.55
C ASP A 53 -5.77 -4.08 1.77
N PHE A 54 -5.90 -5.01 0.81
CA PHE A 54 -7.08 -5.10 -0.05
C PHE A 54 -7.57 -6.53 -0.28
N ARG A 55 -8.85 -6.65 -0.62
CA ARG A 55 -9.45 -7.79 -1.28
C ARG A 55 -9.80 -7.39 -2.71
N ALA A 56 -9.18 -8.04 -3.68
CA ALA A 56 -9.41 -7.86 -5.10
C ALA A 56 -10.42 -8.91 -5.59
N ARG A 57 -11.54 -8.48 -6.17
CA ARG A 57 -12.55 -9.38 -6.77
C ARG A 57 -12.76 -9.06 -8.23
N LYS A 58 -12.77 -10.07 -9.08
CA LYS A 58 -13.21 -9.95 -10.47
C LYS A 58 -14.58 -10.60 -10.61
N ARG A 59 -15.49 -9.93 -11.31
CA ARG A 59 -16.83 -10.44 -11.56
C ARG A 59 -17.01 -10.74 -13.04
N ASP A 60 -17.77 -11.78 -13.31
CA ASP A 60 -18.31 -12.03 -14.63
C ASP A 60 -19.39 -10.97 -14.93
N TRP A 61 -19.27 -10.30 -16.07
CA TRP A 61 -20.12 -9.15 -16.43
C TRP A 61 -21.54 -9.57 -16.81
N LEU A 62 -21.75 -10.83 -17.22
CA LEU A 62 -23.05 -11.35 -17.61
C LEU A 62 -23.83 -11.88 -16.41
N THR A 63 -23.16 -12.55 -15.48
CA THR A 63 -23.79 -13.26 -14.34
C THR A 63 -23.60 -12.55 -12.99
N GLY A 64 -22.71 -11.56 -12.90
CA GLY A 64 -22.36 -10.84 -11.67
C GLY A 64 -21.57 -11.69 -10.64
N ARG A 65 -21.32 -12.97 -10.94
CA ARG A 65 -20.64 -13.91 -10.04
C ARG A 65 -19.16 -13.56 -9.92
N VAL A 66 -18.61 -13.71 -8.71
CA VAL A 66 -17.18 -13.53 -8.48
C VAL A 66 -16.44 -14.72 -9.10
N THR A 67 -15.62 -14.45 -10.11
CA THR A 67 -14.80 -15.45 -10.80
C THR A 67 -13.41 -15.55 -10.21
N GLU A 68 -12.90 -14.46 -9.64
CA GLU A 68 -11.61 -14.45 -8.94
C GLU A 68 -11.68 -13.63 -7.66
N SER A 69 -11.00 -14.09 -6.61
CA SER A 69 -10.85 -13.38 -5.34
C SER A 69 -9.43 -13.54 -4.81
N LYS A 70 -8.75 -12.44 -4.51
CA LYS A 70 -7.37 -12.41 -4.01
C LYS A 70 -7.25 -11.48 -2.82
N LEU A 71 -6.44 -11.85 -1.84
CA LEU A 71 -6.00 -10.93 -0.78
C LEU A 71 -4.70 -10.28 -1.25
N VAL A 72 -4.64 -8.95 -1.23
CA VAL A 72 -3.51 -8.19 -1.75
C VAL A 72 -2.89 -7.37 -0.63
N GLU A 73 -1.58 -7.54 -0.47
CA GLU A 73 -0.73 -6.79 0.44
C GLU A 73 0.26 -5.98 -0.38
N VAL A 74 0.35 -4.68 -0.12
CA VAL A 74 1.18 -3.74 -0.86
C VAL A 74 2.41 -3.41 -0.05
N LYS A 75 3.59 -3.55 -0.66
CA LYS A 75 4.86 -3.15 -0.05
C LYS A 75 5.62 -2.22 -0.97
N THR A 76 6.09 -1.12 -0.41
CA THR A 76 6.98 -0.17 -1.10
C THR A 76 8.41 -0.26 -0.58
N GLY A 77 9.37 -0.03 -1.46
CA GLY A 77 10.79 -0.12 -1.13
C GLY A 77 11.17 -1.45 -0.46
N ASN A 78 11.91 -1.36 0.65
CA ASN A 78 12.40 -2.51 1.42
C ASN A 78 11.46 -2.89 2.59
N ALA A 79 10.20 -2.46 2.55
CA ALA A 79 9.24 -2.80 3.59
C ALA A 79 9.06 -4.33 3.70
N LYS A 80 9.21 -4.83 4.92
CA LYS A 80 9.02 -6.24 5.28
C LYS A 80 7.56 -6.51 5.60
N THR A 81 7.11 -7.73 5.37
CA THR A 81 5.82 -8.22 5.84
C THR A 81 5.84 -8.36 7.36
N SER A 82 4.74 -7.99 8.01
CA SER A 82 4.57 -8.23 9.44
C SER A 82 4.34 -9.72 9.72
N LYS A 83 4.59 -10.17 10.95
CA LYS A 83 4.29 -11.54 11.38
C LYS A 83 2.82 -11.93 11.14
N LEU A 84 1.89 -10.97 11.27
CA LEU A 84 0.47 -11.20 10.99
C LEU A 84 0.24 -11.45 9.49
N GLN A 85 0.82 -10.64 8.62
CA GLN A 85 0.72 -10.78 7.17
C GLN A 85 1.34 -12.10 6.68
N GLU A 86 2.48 -12.50 7.24
CA GLU A 86 3.09 -13.79 6.95
C GLU A 86 2.19 -14.96 7.38
N ARG A 87 1.57 -14.88 8.56
CA ARG A 87 0.60 -15.88 9.01
C ARG A 87 -0.62 -15.92 8.08
N THR A 88 -1.14 -14.77 7.66
CA THR A 88 -2.27 -14.70 6.71
C THR A 88 -1.89 -15.32 5.37
N LYS A 89 -0.70 -14.98 4.84
CA LYS A 89 -0.15 -15.57 3.60
C LYS A 89 -0.07 -17.08 3.67
N ARG A 90 0.36 -17.65 4.80
CA ARG A 90 0.42 -19.11 4.98
C ARG A 90 -0.95 -19.77 5.06
N LYS A 91 -1.97 -19.06 5.55
CA LYS A 91 -3.34 -19.58 5.71
C LYS A 91 -4.21 -19.42 4.47
N GLN A 92 -3.90 -18.46 3.61
CA GLN A 92 -4.74 -18.05 2.49
C GLN A 92 -3.96 -18.27 1.19
N SER A 93 -4.35 -19.29 0.42
CA SER A 93 -3.68 -19.64 -0.84
C SER A 93 -3.76 -18.55 -1.91
N ASN A 94 -4.77 -17.68 -1.83
CA ASN A 94 -4.98 -16.56 -2.73
C ASN A 94 -4.33 -15.24 -2.26
N TYR A 95 -3.38 -15.30 -1.31
CA TYR A 95 -2.67 -14.14 -0.81
C TYR A 95 -1.51 -13.74 -1.71
N LYS A 96 -1.52 -12.49 -2.18
CA LYS A 96 -0.52 -11.92 -3.06
C LYS A 96 0.14 -10.69 -2.43
N VAL A 97 1.46 -10.64 -2.49
CA VAL A 97 2.24 -9.46 -2.10
C VAL A 97 2.66 -8.72 -3.37
N GLU A 98 2.19 -7.50 -3.53
CA GLU A 98 2.57 -6.61 -4.63
C GLU A 98 3.67 -5.67 -4.15
N ARG A 99 4.84 -5.73 -4.80
CA ARG A 99 5.96 -4.85 -4.51
C ARG A 99 6.04 -3.78 -5.58
N VAL A 100 5.78 -2.53 -5.20
CA VAL A 100 5.78 -1.40 -6.12
C VAL A 100 6.76 -0.32 -5.69
N ARG A 101 7.26 0.42 -6.68
CA ARG A 101 8.10 1.59 -6.48
C ARG A 101 7.38 2.78 -7.13
N PRO A 102 6.54 3.53 -6.38
CA PRO A 102 5.90 4.71 -6.94
C PRO A 102 6.97 5.73 -7.31
N LEU A 103 6.86 6.29 -8.51
CA LEU A 103 7.82 7.29 -9.03
C LEU A 103 7.70 8.63 -8.31
N PHE A 104 6.49 8.96 -7.85
CA PHE A 104 6.17 10.21 -7.15
C PHE A 104 5.37 9.89 -5.87
N PHE A 105 5.74 10.53 -4.76
CA PHE A 105 5.06 10.42 -3.46
C PHE A 105 5.50 11.53 -2.50
#